data_AF-A0A924IQL8-F1
#
_entry.id   AF-A0A924IQL8-F1
#
_cell.length_a   1.000
_cell.length_b   1.000
_cell.length_c   1.000
_cell.angle_alpha   90.00
_cell.angle_beta   90.00
_cell.angle_gamma   90.00
#
_symmetry.space_group_name_H-M   'P 1'
#
loop_
_entity.id
_entity.type
_entity.pdbx_description
1 polymer ?
#
loop_
_entity_poly.entity_id
_entity_poly.type
_entity_poly.pdbx_seq_one_letter_code
_entity_poly.pdbx_strand_id
1 'polypeptide(L)' 'MSDGETYIADFLTNFRRKHAAEPEFIQSVEELVNSLGQLLDVRPDLRSAGILERITEPERSIQFRVTWVA' A
#
# COMPACT_ATOMS: atom_id res chain seq x y z
N MET A 1 -3.13 18.28 -10.56
CA MET A 1 -2.92 17.20 -9.59
C MET A 1 -2.21 17.82 -8.42
N SER A 2 -2.65 17.57 -7.20
CA SER A 2 -1.90 18.00 -6.02
C SER A 2 -0.63 17.18 -5.86
N ASP A 3 0.33 17.67 -5.10
CA ASP A 3 1.58 16.94 -4.84
C ASP A 3 1.30 15.58 -4.16
N GLY A 4 0.24 15.48 -3.36
CA GLY A 4 -0.21 14.23 -2.73
C GLY A 4 -0.76 13.23 -3.75
N GLU A 5 -1.56 13.68 -4.72
CA GLU A 5 -2.10 12.83 -5.79
C GLU A 5 -0.99 12.26 -6.69
N THR A 6 0.01 13.07 -7.04
CA THR A 6 1.17 12.60 -7.83
C THR A 6 1.97 11.54 -7.07
N TYR A 7 2.21 11.76 -5.77
CA TYR A 7 2.89 10.78 -4.92
C TYR A 7 2.13 9.44 -4.82
N ILE A 8 0.80 9.48 -4.69
CA ILE A 8 -0.03 8.26 -4.69
C ILE A 8 0.08 7.51 -6.03
N ALA A 9 0.04 8.22 -7.16
CA ALA A 9 0.11 7.60 -8.48
C ALA A 9 1.45 6.87 -8.71
N ASP A 10 2.56 7.48 -8.28
CA ASP A 10 3.90 6.89 -8.35
C ASP A 10 4.03 5.67 -7.43
N PHE A 11 3.48 5.77 -6.22
CA PHE A 11 3.40 4.66 -5.26
C PHE A 11 2.62 3.47 -5.85
N LEU A 12 1.40 3.70 -6.34
CA LEU A 12 0.52 2.64 -6.86
C LEU A 12 1.11 1.93 -8.08
N THR A 13 1.79 2.66 -8.96
CA THR A 13 2.50 2.07 -10.10
C THR A 13 3.52 1.03 -9.66
N ASN A 14 4.35 1.39 -8.67
CA ASN A 14 5.35 0.49 -8.12
C ASN A 14 4.73 -0.66 -7.32
N PHE A 15 3.67 -0.38 -6.56
CA PHE A 15 2.95 -1.34 -5.74
C PHE A 15 2.31 -2.45 -6.57
N ARG A 16 1.56 -2.09 -7.62
CA ARG A 16 0.95 -3.03 -8.57
C ARG A 16 1.98 -3.97 -9.21
N ARG A 17 3.16 -3.45 -9.53
CA ARG A 17 4.25 -4.26 -10.09
C ARG A 17 4.79 -5.29 -9.09
N LYS A 18 4.89 -4.92 -7.81
CA LYS A 18 5.41 -5.80 -6.75
C LYS A 18 4.40 -6.90 -6.36
N HIS A 19 3.11 -6.55 -6.34
CA HIS A 19 2.03 -7.42 -5.85
C HIS A 19 1.11 -7.93 -6.97
N ALA A 20 1.61 -8.06 -8.20
CA ALA A 20 0.80 -8.33 -9.39
C ALA A 20 -0.08 -9.59 -9.32
N ALA A 21 0.26 -10.56 -8.46
CA ALA A 21 -0.50 -11.79 -8.24
C ALA A 21 -1.55 -11.70 -7.12
N GLU A 22 -1.72 -10.53 -6.50
CA GLU A 22 -2.57 -10.30 -5.32
C GLU A 22 -3.62 -9.20 -5.63
N PRO A 23 -4.60 -9.46 -6.52
CA PRO A 23 -5.52 -8.43 -7.00
C PRO A 23 -6.40 -7.84 -5.88
N GLU A 24 -6.84 -8.64 -4.92
CA GLU A 24 -7.62 -8.18 -3.77
C GLU A 24 -6.80 -7.26 -2.84
N PHE A 25 -5.50 -7.54 -2.72
CA PHE A 25 -4.60 -6.72 -1.93
C PHE A 25 -4.34 -5.38 -2.62
N ILE A 26 -4.09 -5.41 -3.94
CA ILE A 26 -3.96 -4.21 -4.76
C ILE A 26 -5.22 -3.33 -4.66
N GLN A 27 -6.40 -3.91 -4.84
CA GLN A 27 -7.66 -3.16 -4.74
C GLN A 27 -7.81 -2.50 -3.37
N SER A 28 -7.56 -3.25 -2.29
CA SER A 28 -7.71 -2.75 -0.91
C SER A 28 -6.78 -1.57 -0.64
N VAL A 29 -5.53 -1.64 -1.11
CA VAL A 29 -4.56 -0.55 -0.95
C VAL A 29 -4.93 0.66 -1.80
N GLU A 30 -5.41 0.46 -3.03
CA GLU A 30 -5.87 1.54 -3.90
C GLU A 30 -7.03 2.34 -3.29
N GLU A 31 -8.06 1.65 -2.77
CA GLU A 31 -9.19 2.29 -2.11
C GLU A 31 -8.73 3.10 -0.88
N LEU A 32 -7.81 2.54 -0.09
CA LEU A 32 -7.24 3.21 1.08
C LEU A 32 -6.49 4.49 0.67
N VAL A 33 -5.49 4.40 -0.22
CA VAL A 33 -4.63 5.55 -0.53
C VAL A 33 -5.38 6.68 -1.22
N ASN A 34 -6.38 6.37 -2.05
CA ASN A 34 -7.23 7.37 -2.68
C ASN A 34 -8.04 8.17 -1.65
N SER A 35 -8.44 7.55 -0.53
CA SER A 35 -9.11 8.25 0.57
C SER A 35 -8.19 9.20 1.36
N LEU A 36 -6.86 9.02 1.25
CA LEU A 36 -5.85 9.77 2.01
C LEU A 36 -5.24 10.96 1.25
N GLY A 37 -5.60 11.19 -0.02
CA GLY A 37 -4.98 12.24 -0.85
C GLY A 37 -4.93 13.61 -0.20
N GLN A 38 -6.06 14.08 0.35
CA GLN A 38 -6.14 15.37 1.06
C GLN A 38 -5.26 15.41 2.32
N LEU A 39 -5.12 14.29 3.02
CA LEU A 39 -4.29 14.22 4.22
C LEU A 39 -2.80 14.38 3.86
N LEU A 40 -2.36 13.79 2.75
CA LEU A 40 -0.97 13.86 2.30
C LEU A 40 -0.56 15.27 1.83
N ASP A 41 -1.52 16.06 1.38
CA ASP A 41 -1.30 17.47 1.05
C ASP A 41 -1.13 18.33 2.32
N VAL A 42 -1.94 18.07 3.36
CA VAL A 42 -1.89 18.82 4.63
C VAL A 42 -0.75 18.36 5.54
N ARG A 43 -0.33 17.09 5.42
CA ARG A 43 0.71 16.44 6.24
C ARG A 43 1.86 15.94 5.36
N PRO A 44 2.72 16.83 4.86
CA PRO A 44 3.85 16.46 4.01
C PRO A 44 4.88 15.58 4.75
N ASP A 45 4.92 15.62 6.08
CA ASP A 45 5.76 14.79 6.94
C ASP A 45 5.48 13.28 6.77
N LEU A 46 4.24 12.89 6.43
CA LEU A 46 3.90 11.49 6.18
C LEU A 46 4.57 10.94 4.92
N ARG A 47 4.73 11.79 3.90
CA ARG A 47 5.47 11.44 2.68
C ARG A 47 6.96 11.36 2.96
N SER A 48 7.51 12.33 3.68
CA SER A 48 8.94 12.34 4.05
C SER A 48 9.33 11.13 4.92
N ALA A 49 8.42 10.64 5.75
CA ALA A 49 8.63 9.46 6.59
C ALA A 49 8.32 8.12 5.89
N GLY A 50 7.89 8.14 4.62
CA GLY A 50 7.55 6.95 3.85
C GLY A 50 6.44 6.11 4.50
N ILE A 51 5.41 6.79 5.04
CA ILE A 51 4.39 6.10 5.85
C ILE A 51 3.53 5.17 4.99
N LEU A 52 3.21 5.55 3.75
CA LEU A 52 2.42 4.68 2.87
C LEU A 52 3.14 3.38 2.57
N GLU A 53 4.42 3.44 2.20
CA GLU A 53 5.23 2.26 1.90
C GLU A 53 5.33 1.33 3.09
N ARG A 54 5.49 1.90 4.30
CA ARG A 54 5.63 1.13 5.54
C ARG A 54 4.34 0.48 6.00
N ILE A 55 3.20 1.17 5.88
CA ILE A 55 1.91 0.60 6.33
C ILE A 55 1.38 -0.44 5.35
N THR A 56 1.72 -0.32 4.05
CA THR A 56 1.33 -1.30 3.04
C THR A 56 2.25 -2.51 2.97
N GLU A 57 3.47 -2.41 3.51
CA GLU A 57 4.36 -3.57 3.60
C GLU A 57 4.14 -4.30 4.92
N PRO A 58 3.78 -5.59 4.92
CA PRO A 58 3.66 -6.35 6.15
C PRO A 58 5.03 -6.48 6.82
N GLU A 59 5.10 -6.22 8.14
CA GLU A 59 6.34 -6.41 8.91
C GLU A 59 6.82 -7.87 8.90
N ARG A 60 5.88 -8.81 8.80
CA ARG A 60 6.15 -10.25 8.72
C ARG A 60 4.98 -11.00 8.07
N SER A 61 5.30 -11.89 7.14
CA SER A 61 4.36 -12.86 6.58
C SER A 61 4.85 -14.27 6.90
N ILE A 62 3.97 -15.15 7.40
CA ILE A 62 4.30 -16.53 7.75
C ILE A 62 3.37 -17.46 6.98
N GLN A 63 3.95 -18.31 6.14
CA GLN A 63 3.24 -19.39 5.45
C GLN A 63 3.81 -20.72 5.93
N PHE A 64 2.95 -21.65 6.36
CA PHE A 64 3.38 -22.94 6.88
C PHE A 64 2.37 -24.04 6.54
N ARG A 65 2.85 -25.28 6.52
CA ARG A 65 2.03 -26.47 6.26
C ARG A 65 1.23 -26.84 7.51
N VAL A 66 -0.07 -27.10 7.34
CA VAL A 66 -0.93 -27.67 8.39
C VAL A 66 -1.18 -29.15 8.05
N THR A 67 -0.79 -30.05 8.95
CA THR A 67 -1.04 -31.50 8.81
C THR A 67 -2.29 -31.89 9.59
N TRP A 68 -3.19 -32.65 8.98
CA TRP A 68 -4.43 -33.12 9.57
C TRP A 68 -4.63 -34.62 9.31
N VAL A 69 -5.44 -35.29 10.14
CA VAL A 69 -5.80 -36.71 10.02
C VAL A 69 -7.17 -36.80 9.34
N ALA A 70 -7.32 -37.71 8.37
CA ALA A 70 -8.57 -37.97 7.66
C ALA A 70 -9.55 -38.81 8.50
#